data_AF-A0A929FVA4-F1
#
_entry.id   AF-A0A929FVA4-F1
#
_cell.length_a   1.000
_cell.length_b   1.000
_cell.length_c   1.000
_cell.angle_alpha   90.00
_cell.angle_beta   90.00
_cell.angle_gamma   90.00
#
_symmetry.space_group_name_H-M   'P 1'
#
loop_
_entity.id
_entity.type
_entity.pdbx_description
1 polymer ?
#
loop_
_entity_poly.entity_id
_entity_poly.type
_entity_poly.pdbx_seq_one_letter_code
_entity_poly.pdbx_strand_id
1 'polypeptide(L)' 'MANSLQTVIEAIALAKNEAELRSHFMETVGNYLAVQRWGIYLLDRQNRLISVDVHGVSDRFFPDN' A
#
# COMPACT_ATOMS: atom_id res chain seq x y z
N MET A 1 -5.71 8.94 16.78
CA MET A 1 -4.53 8.24 17.34
C MET A 1 -3.34 8.73 16.53
N ALA A 2 -2.22 9.08 17.17
CA ALA A 2 -1.17 9.87 16.54
C ALA A 2 -0.69 9.23 15.23
N ASN A 3 -0.73 10.00 14.14
CA ASN A 3 -0.13 9.69 12.84
C ASN A 3 1.37 9.46 13.04
N SER A 4 1.75 8.25 13.45
CA SER A 4 3.12 7.92 13.78
C SER A 4 3.62 6.84 12.83
N LEU A 5 4.88 6.98 12.41
CA LEU A 5 5.57 5.98 11.62
C LEU A 5 5.59 4.62 12.35
N GLN A 6 5.59 4.64 13.68
CA GLN A 6 5.54 3.44 14.51
C GLN A 6 4.29 2.60 14.22
N THR A 7 3.11 3.21 14.09
CA THR A 7 1.87 2.47 13.75
C THR A 7 1.97 1.77 12.40
N VAL A 8 2.61 2.40 11.42
CA VAL A 8 2.86 1.77 10.11
C VAL A 8 3.80 0.58 10.26
N ILE A 9 4.91 0.74 11.00
CA ILE A 9 5.90 -0.33 11.23
C ILE A 9 5.28 -1.51 11.98
N GLU A 10 4.49 -1.25 13.02
CA GLU A 10 3.80 -2.28 13.80
C GLU A 10 2.80 -3.07 12.93
N ALA A 11 2.00 -2.38 12.12
CA ALA A 11 1.02 -3.02 11.24
C ALA A 11 1.69 -3.89 10.16
N ILE A 12 2.83 -3.45 9.62
CA ILE A 12 3.67 -4.25 8.72
C ILE A 12 4.24 -5.48 9.43
N ALA A 13 4.76 -5.31 10.65
CA ALA A 13 5.43 -6.38 11.40
C ALA A 13 4.46 -7.48 11.88
N LEU A 14 3.19 -7.14 12.12
CA LEU A 14 2.16 -8.07 12.59
C LEU A 14 1.44 -8.82 11.46
N ALA A 15 1.65 -8.44 10.19
CA ALA A 15 1.03 -9.09 9.05
C ALA A 15 1.51 -10.55 8.89
N LYS A 16 0.57 -11.48 8.67
CA LYS A 16 0.88 -12.91 8.58
C LYS A 16 1.11 -13.41 7.16
N ASN A 17 0.74 -12.61 6.17
CA ASN A 17 0.85 -12.94 4.76
C ASN A 17 0.90 -11.65 3.91
N GLU A 18 1.17 -11.80 2.62
CA GLU A 18 1.29 -10.66 1.70
C GLU A 18 0.00 -9.83 1.59
N ALA A 19 -1.17 -10.47 1.60
CA ALA A 19 -2.45 -9.77 1.50
C ALA A 19 -2.72 -8.90 2.74
N GLU A 20 -2.47 -9.42 3.94
CA GLU A 20 -2.55 -8.66 5.19
C GLU A 20 -1.53 -7.52 5.21
N LEU A 21 -0.29 -7.77 4.78
CA LEU A 21 0.75 -6.75 4.70
C LEU A 21 0.33 -5.59 3.79
N ARG A 22 -0.15 -5.91 2.58
CA ARG A 22 -0.63 -4.92 1.62
C ARG A 22 -1.79 -4.14 2.20
N SER A 23 -2.80 -4.81 2.77
CA SER A 23 -3.93 -4.14 3.40
C SER A 23 -3.53 -3.20 4.54
N HIS A 24 -2.67 -3.66 5.46
CA HIS A 24 -2.20 -2.88 6.61
C HIS A 24 -1.34 -1.68 6.20
N PHE A 25 -0.42 -1.87 5.25
CA PHE A 25 0.31 -0.76 4.65
C PHE A 25 -0.68 0.24 4.04
N MET A 26 -1.67 -0.30 3.32
CA MET A 26 -2.61 0.53 2.60
C MET A 26 -3.49 1.38 3.52
N GLU A 27 -3.89 0.85 4.67
CA GLU A 27 -4.71 1.59 5.63
C GLU A 27 -3.91 2.62 6.43
N THR A 28 -2.66 2.30 6.78
CA THR A 28 -1.89 3.09 7.74
C THR A 28 -1.08 4.21 7.08
N VAL A 29 -0.53 4.01 5.88
CA VAL A 29 0.39 4.99 5.27
C VAL A 29 -0.33 6.25 4.80
N GLY A 30 -1.56 6.11 4.28
CA GLY A 30 -2.37 7.26 3.84
C GLY A 30 -2.71 8.19 5.01
N ASN A 31 -3.07 7.60 6.16
CA ASN A 31 -3.32 8.31 7.40
C ASN A 31 -2.05 8.98 7.94
N TYR A 32 -0.90 8.28 7.91
CA TYR A 32 0.37 8.81 8.38
C TYR A 32 0.86 10.00 7.54
N LEU A 33 0.84 9.87 6.21
CA LEU A 33 1.36 10.89 5.28
C LEU A 33 0.37 12.03 5.03
N ALA A 34 -0.89 11.90 5.49
CA ALA A 34 -1.97 12.86 5.22
C ALA A 34 -2.13 13.19 3.72
N VAL A 35 -1.91 12.20 2.85
CA VAL A 35 -1.97 12.35 1.40
C VAL A 35 -3.27 11.77 0.83
N GLN A 36 -3.78 12.41 -0.22
CA GLN A 36 -5.02 11.98 -0.88
C GLN A 36 -4.81 10.84 -1.88
N ARG A 37 -3.57 10.64 -2.35
CA ARG A 37 -3.24 9.68 -3.41
C ARG A 37 -1.89 9.03 -3.14
N TRP A 38 -1.86 7.72 -3.21
CA TRP A 38 -0.67 6.89 -2.98
C TRP A 38 -0.99 5.44 -3.34
N GLY A 39 0.02 4.56 -3.32
CA GLY A 39 -0.16 3.14 -3.63
C GLY A 39 1.12 2.34 -3.46
N ILE A 40 1.01 1.04 -3.67
CA ILE A 40 2.13 0.09 -3.61
C ILE A 40 2.20 -0.71 -4.92
N TYR A 41 3.41 -0.86 -5.43
CA TYR A 41 3.71 -1.62 -6.65
C TYR A 41 4.51 -2.85 -6.27
N LEU A 42 4.01 -4.04 -6.59
CA LEU A 42 4.73 -5.28 -6.39
C LEU A 42 5.41 -5.69 -7.69
N LEU A 43 6.73 -5.86 -7.62
CA LEU A 43 7.55 -6.26 -8.76
C LEU A 43 8.08 -7.67 -8.58
N ASP A 44 8.25 -8.40 -9.68
CA ASP A 44 8.97 -9.66 -9.69
C ASP A 44 10.50 -9.44 -9.67
N ARG A 45 11.27 -10.54 -9.68
CA ARG A 45 12.74 -10.50 -9.69
C ARG A 45 13.34 -9.86 -10.95
N GLN A 46 12.54 -9.68 -12.00
CA GLN A 46 12.93 -9.03 -13.25
C GLN A 46 12.40 -7.59 -13.34
N ASN A 47 11.94 -7.02 -12.22
CA ASN A 47 11.30 -5.70 -12.13
C ASN A 47 10.01 -5.57 -12.97
N ARG A 48 9.33 -6.67 -13.29
CA ARG A 48 8.03 -6.62 -13.97
C ARG A 48 6.92 -6.43 -12.94
N LEU A 49 5.93 -5.61 -13.27
CA LEU A 49 4.78 -5.37 -12.40
C LEU A 49 3.94 -6.65 -12.28
N ILE A 50 3.79 -7.14 -11.05
CA ILE A 50 2.91 -8.27 -10.71
C ILE A 50 1.53 -7.73 -10.34
N SER A 51 1.49 -6.71 -9.48
CA SER A 51 0.25 -6.13 -8.97
C SER A 51 0.47 -4.69 -8.51
N VAL A 52 -0.61 -3.94 -8.48
CA VAL A 52 -0.65 -2.58 -7.95
C VAL A 52 -1.89 -2.42 -7.08
N ASP A 53 -1.73 -1.82 -5.91
CA ASP A 53 -2.85 -1.28 -5.14
C ASP A 53 -2.69 0.23 -5.08
N VAL A 54 -3.75 0.95 -5.42
CA VAL A 54 -3.77 2.42 -5.39
C VAL A 54 -4.97 2.95 -4.61
N HIS A 55 -4.75 4.08 -3.96
CA HIS A 55 -5.79 4.84 -3.29
C HIS A 55 -5.90 6.23 -3.91
N GLY A 56 -7.13 6.69 -4.14
CA GLY A 56 -7.41 8.05 -4.64
C GLY A 56 -7.04 8.29 -6.11
N VAL A 57 -6.64 7.27 -6.85
CA VAL A 57 -6.43 7.31 -8.30
C VAL A 57 -7.57 6.54 -8.96
N SER A 58 -8.17 7.12 -10.01
CA SER A 58 -9.27 6.48 -10.73
C SER A 58 -8.77 5.31 -11.59
N ASP A 59 -9.56 4.23 -11.62
CA ASP A 59 -9.26 3.01 -12.38
C ASP A 59 -8.98 3.27 -13.87
N ARG A 60 -9.54 4.35 -14.44
CA ARG A 60 -9.29 4.78 -15.82
C ARG A 60 -7.82 5.06 -16.18
N PHE A 61 -6.96 5.20 -15.17
CA PHE A 61 -5.52 5.44 -15.35
C PHE A 61 -4.69 4.15 -15.31
N PHE A 62 -5.30 3.00 -15.03
CA PHE A 62 -4.65 1.70 -15.11
C PHE A 62 -5.18 0.99 -16.34
N PRO A 63 -4.31 0.53 -17.26
CA PRO A 63 -4.77 -0.29 -18.38
C PRO A 63 -5.39 -1.58 -17.81
N ASP A 64 -6.57 -1.95 -18.33
CA ASP A 64 -7.31 -3.14 -17.91
C ASP A 64 -6.39 -4.37 -17.88
N ASN A 65 -6.44 -5.08 -16.74
CA ASN A 65 -5.68 -6.32 -16.49
C ASN A 65 -6.29 -7.52 -17.22
#